data_AF-A0A227J2V9-F1
#
_entry.id   AF-A0A227J2V9-F1
#
_cell.length_a   1.000
_cell.length_b   1.000
_cell.length_c   1.000
_cell.angle_alpha   90.00
_cell.angle_beta   90.00
_cell.angle_gamma   90.00
#
_symmetry.space_group_name_H-M   'P 1'
#
loop_
_entity.id
_entity.type
_entity.pdbx_description
1 polymer ?
#
loop_
_entity_poly.entity_id
_entity_poly.type
_entity_poly.pdbx_seq_one_letter_code
_entity_poly.pdbx_strand_id
1 'polypeptide(L)'
;MTIPNSLIIEVLNPIKLPLIKKLYKAHYPSGRAKKDELIITASREGVIVALLRLKTVEQYRLLTGMLVIPEVRGTSVGRTLLEHCENKVFE
;
A
#
# COMPACT_ATOMS: atom_id res chain seq x y z
N MET A 1 8.01 23.80 -13.52
CA MET A 1 7.84 23.29 -12.15
C MET A 1 7.64 21.78 -12.22
N THR A 2 8.71 21.01 -12.04
CA THR A 2 8.66 19.55 -11.96
C THR A 2 8.34 19.16 -10.52
N ILE A 3 7.07 18.83 -10.29
CA ILE A 3 6.56 18.29 -9.01
C ILE A 3 7.23 16.91 -8.79
N PRO A 4 7.47 16.46 -7.53
CA PRO A 4 8.39 15.36 -7.27
C PRO A 4 7.93 14.04 -7.88
N ASN A 5 8.85 13.32 -8.52
CA ASN A 5 8.71 11.89 -8.84
C ASN A 5 8.74 10.99 -7.59
N SER A 6 8.73 11.55 -6.37
CA SER A 6 8.89 10.80 -5.14
C SER A 6 7.56 10.21 -4.66
N LEU A 7 7.64 8.99 -4.11
CA LEU A 7 6.52 8.32 -3.48
C LEU A 7 6.30 8.90 -2.08
N ILE A 8 5.05 9.19 -1.76
CA ILE A 8 4.61 9.48 -0.40
C ILE A 8 4.11 8.17 0.19
N ILE A 9 4.81 7.67 1.22
CA ILE A 9 4.45 6.44 1.92
C ILE A 9 3.84 6.79 3.28
N GLU A 10 2.62 6.33 3.51
CA GLU A 10 1.87 6.62 4.73
C GLU A 10 0.99 5.45 5.16
N VAL A 11 0.68 5.39 6.46
CA VAL A 11 -0.41 4.55 6.97
C VAL A 11 -1.73 5.12 6.46
N LEU A 12 -2.58 4.24 5.93
CA LEU A 12 -3.87 4.64 5.37
C LEU A 12 -4.75 5.25 6.47
N ASN A 13 -5.16 6.51 6.27
CA ASN A 13 -6.23 7.09 7.08
C ASN A 13 -7.54 6.30 6.82
N PRO A 14 -8.25 5.81 7.86
CA PRO A 14 -9.49 5.03 7.71
C PRO A 14 -10.54 5.68 6.79
N ILE A 15 -10.60 7.01 6.71
CA ILE A 15 -11.52 7.73 5.81
C ILE A 15 -11.26 7.41 4.32
N LYS A 16 -10.02 7.04 3.96
CA LYS A 16 -9.59 6.69 2.60
C LYS A 16 -9.84 5.22 2.25
N LEU A 17 -10.35 4.38 3.16
CA LEU A 17 -10.63 2.95 2.91
C LEU A 17 -11.52 2.70 1.67
N PRO A 18 -12.53 3.52 1.32
CA PRO A 18 -13.29 3.36 0.09
C PRO A 18 -12.44 3.44 -1.19
N LEU A 19 -11.34 4.21 -1.18
CA LEU A 19 -10.42 4.30 -2.32
C LEU A 19 -9.70 2.97 -2.55
N ILE A 20 -9.27 2.31 -1.47
CA ILE A 20 -8.62 1.00 -1.55
C ILE A 20 -9.57 -0.06 -2.11
N LYS A 21 -10.83 -0.07 -1.68
CA LYS A 21 -11.85 -0.99 -2.23
C LYS A 21 -12.06 -0.78 -3.73
N LYS A 22 -12.09 0.47 -4.19
CA LYS A 22 -12.17 0.79 -5.63
C LYS A 22 -10.94 0.29 -6.39
N LEU A 23 -9.75 0.50 -5.83
CA LEU A 23 -8.49 0.08 -6.44
C LEU A 23 -8.40 -1.45 -6.59
N TYR A 24 -8.78 -2.20 -5.54
CA TYR A 24 -8.88 -3.65 -5.62
C TYR A 24 -9.91 -4.09 -6.66
N LYS A 25 -11.11 -3.49 -6.68
CA LYS A 25 -12.11 -3.83 -7.70
C LYS A 25 -11.59 -3.61 -9.14
N ALA A 26 -10.79 -2.57 -9.36
CA ALA A 26 -10.26 -2.23 -10.67
C ALA A 26 -9.11 -3.16 -11.12
N HIS A 27 -8.22 -3.55 -10.21
CA HIS A 27 -6.97 -4.22 -10.59
C HIS A 27 -6.80 -5.64 -10.02
N TYR A 28 -7.50 -6.00 -8.94
CA TYR A 28 -7.41 -7.30 -8.26
C TYR A 28 -8.71 -7.61 -7.47
N PRO A 29 -9.83 -7.94 -8.14
CA PRO A 29 -11.14 -8.09 -7.49
C PRO A 29 -11.20 -9.23 -6.46
N SER A 30 -10.27 -10.19 -6.53
CA SER A 30 -10.11 -11.27 -5.55
C SER A 30 -9.50 -10.79 -4.22
N GLY A 31 -8.83 -9.63 -4.20
CA GLY A 31 -8.25 -9.04 -3.00
C GLY A 31 -9.30 -8.30 -2.18
N ARG A 32 -9.74 -8.88 -1.05
CA ARG A 32 -10.59 -8.17 -0.09
C ARG A 32 -9.74 -7.66 1.07
N ALA A 33 -9.66 -6.34 1.23
CA ALA A 33 -9.11 -5.73 2.44
C ALA A 33 -10.03 -6.05 3.63
N LYS A 34 -9.46 -6.61 4.71
CA LYS A 34 -10.19 -6.85 5.97
C LYS A 34 -10.06 -5.62 6.87
N LYS A 35 -11.02 -5.42 7.79
CA LYS A 35 -11.06 -4.24 8.68
C LYS A 35 -9.89 -4.18 9.67
N ASP A 36 -9.29 -5.32 10.01
CA ASP A 36 -8.26 -5.42 11.06
C ASP A 36 -6.83 -5.46 10.49
N GLU A 37 -6.63 -4.94 9.28
CA GLU A 37 -5.31 -4.90 8.64
C GLU A 37 -4.73 -3.50 8.73
N LEU A 38 -3.45 -3.39 9.12
CA LEU A 38 -2.67 -2.19 8.90
C LEU A 38 -2.43 -2.05 7.40
N ILE A 39 -2.89 -0.95 6.81
CA ILE A 39 -2.71 -0.68 5.39
C ILE A 39 -1.69 0.44 5.24
N ILE A 40 -0.67 0.19 4.43
CA ILE A 40 0.36 1.18 4.09
C ILE A 40 0.28 1.42 2.60
N THR A 41 0.23 2.69 2.21
CA THR A 41 0.04 3.11 0.82
C THR A 41 1.25 3.88 0.33
N ALA A 42 1.59 3.70 -0.95
CA ALA A 42 2.43 4.64 -1.69
C ALA A 42 1.55 5.43 -2.65
N SER A 43 1.67 6.75 -2.56
CA SER A 43 1.00 7.69 -3.45
C SER A 43 2.02 8.46 -4.28
N ARG A 44 1.67 8.74 -5.53
CA ARG A 44 2.41 9.64 -6.43
C ARG A 44 1.44 10.67 -6.96
N GLU A 45 1.79 11.95 -6.87
CA GLU A 45 0.92 13.06 -7.31
C GLU A 45 -0.49 13.00 -6.68
N GLY A 46 -0.58 12.57 -5.41
CA GLY A 46 -1.85 12.44 -4.69
C GLY A 46 -2.68 11.21 -5.04
N VAL A 47 -2.23 10.36 -5.97
CA VAL A 47 -2.90 9.13 -6.38
C VAL A 47 -2.22 7.92 -5.73
N ILE A 48 -2.99 7.04 -5.10
CA ILE A 48 -2.49 5.78 -4.55
C ILE A 48 -2.15 4.85 -5.71
N VAL A 49 -0.87 4.49 -5.84
CA VAL A 49 -0.35 3.64 -6.92
C VAL A 49 0.08 2.26 -6.43
N ALA A 50 0.30 2.12 -5.13
CA ALA A 50 0.58 0.83 -4.50
C ALA A 50 0.13 0.82 -3.04
N LEU A 51 -0.05 -0.38 -2.51
CA LEU A 51 -0.30 -0.59 -1.09
C LEU A 51 0.14 -1.98 -0.65
N LEU A 52 0.31 -2.14 0.66
CA LEU A 52 0.43 -3.42 1.33
C LEU A 52 -0.50 -3.48 2.54
N ARG A 53 -0.80 -4.71 2.95
CA ARG A 53 -1.69 -5.04 4.06
C ARG A 53 -0.93 -5.96 5.00
N LEU A 54 -0.93 -5.57 6.27
CA LEU A 54 -0.30 -6.32 7.35
C LEU A 54 -1.38 -6.75 8.33
N LYS A 55 -1.39 -8.03 8.67
CA LYS A 55 -2.21 -8.56 9.75
C LYS A 55 -1.33 -8.86 10.95
N THR A 56 -1.69 -8.33 12.11
CA THR A 56 -1.05 -8.71 13.37
C THR A 56 -1.50 -10.10 13.78
N VAL A 57 -0.55 -10.98 14.08
CA VAL A 57 -0.75 -12.32 14.63
C VAL A 57 0.24 -12.49 15.78
N GLU A 58 -0.25 -12.45 17.01
CA GLU A 58 0.60 -12.39 18.22
C GLU A 58 1.62 -11.24 18.11
N GLN A 59 2.91 -11.52 18.27
CA GLN A 59 4.01 -10.56 18.09
C GLN A 59 4.41 -10.31 16.63
N TYR A 60 3.82 -11.02 15.67
CA TYR A 60 4.21 -10.94 14.26
C TYR A 60 3.29 -10.04 13.45
N ARG A 61 3.85 -9.44 12.39
CA ARG A 61 3.10 -8.77 11.34
C ARG A 61 3.27 -9.53 10.04
N LEU A 62 2.18 -10.15 9.59
CA LEU A 62 2.17 -10.94 8.36
C LEU A 62 1.73 -10.08 7.18
N LEU A 63 2.50 -10.11 6.09
CA LEU A 63 2.11 -9.54 4.81
C LEU A 63 0.98 -10.39 4.19
N THR A 64 -0.25 -9.89 4.28
CA THR A 64 -1.45 -10.60 3.79
C THR A 64 -1.90 -10.16 2.41
N GLY A 65 -1.33 -9.08 1.88
CA GLY A 65 -1.57 -8.66 0.53
C GLY A 65 -0.75 -7.46 0.13
N MET A 66 -0.45 -7.39 -1.16
CA MET A 66 0.23 -6.28 -1.77
C MET A 66 -0.37 -6.05 -3.14
N LEU A 67 -0.49 -4.78 -3.51
CA LEU A 67 -1.01 -4.37 -4.81
C LEU A 67 -0.15 -3.23 -5.33
N VAL A 68 0.26 -3.36 -6.60
CA VAL A 68 0.84 -2.28 -7.39
C VAL A 68 -0.01 -2.17 -8.66
N ILE A 69 -0.49 -0.98 -9.00
CA ILE A 69 -1.29 -0.78 -10.21
C ILE A 69 -0.46 -1.13 -11.45
N PRO A 70 -1.06 -1.72 -12.51
CA PRO A 70 -0.35 -2.17 -13.71
C PRO A 70 0.65 -1.15 -14.28
N GLU A 71 0.27 0.12 -14.27
CA GLU A 71 0.97 1.25 -14.90
C GLU A 71 2.34 1.54 -14.29
N VAL A 72 2.57 1.15 -13.03
CA VAL A 72 3.84 1.37 -12.32
C VAL A 72 4.48 0.06 -11.83
N ARG A 73 4.08 -1.08 -12.40
CA ARG A 73 4.78 -2.35 -12.15
C ARG A 73 6.15 -2.32 -12.83
N GLY A 74 7.11 -3.05 -12.26
CA GLY A 74 8.49 -3.06 -12.76
C GLY A 74 9.30 -1.79 -12.45
N THR A 75 8.70 -0.78 -11.83
CA THR A 75 9.39 0.50 -11.52
C THR A 75 9.81 0.62 -10.05
N SER A 76 10.16 -0.50 -9.41
CA SER A 76 10.57 -0.61 -7.99
C SER A 76 9.60 -0.11 -6.91
N VAL A 77 8.44 0.46 -7.24
CA VAL A 77 7.45 1.01 -6.27
C VAL A 77 7.13 0.02 -5.16
N GLY A 78 6.88 -1.24 -5.52
CA GLY A 78 6.60 -2.28 -4.54
C GLY A 78 7.78 -2.54 -3.59
N ARG A 79 9.00 -2.58 -4.12
CA ARG A 79 10.22 -2.75 -3.33
C ARG A 79 10.41 -1.58 -2.36
N THR A 80 10.25 -0.34 -2.81
CA THR A 80 10.36 0.85 -1.96
C THR A 80 9.34 0.82 -0.81
N LEU A 81 8.13 0.29 -1.06
CA LEU A 81 7.11 0.13 -0.03
C LEU A 81 7.52 -0.90 1.04
N LEU A 82 8.13 -2.01 0.64
CA LEU A 82 8.64 -3.04 1.55
C LEU A 82 9.83 -2.53 2.35
N GLU A 83 10.80 -1.89 1.71
CA GLU A 83 11.97 -1.27 2.37
C GLU A 83 11.53 -0.23 3.41
N HIS A 84 10.49 0.56 3.13
CA HIS A 84 9.93 1.47 4.12
C HIS A 84 9.39 0.73 5.35
N CYS A 85 8.73 -0.41 5.16
CA CYS A 85 8.16 -1.18 6.27
C CYS A 85 9.24 -1.85 7.11
N GLU A 86 10.26 -2.43 6.48
CA GLU A 86 11.44 -2.97 7.17
C GLU A 86 12.09 -1.94 8.08
N ASN A 87 12.22 -0.70 7.60
CA ASN A 87 12.92 0.36 8.33
C ASN A 87 12.06 1.11 9.37
N LYS A 88 10.72 1.03 9.31
CA LYS A 88 9.85 1.93 10.11
C LYS A 88 8.63 1.29 10.75
N VAL A 89 8.29 0.05 10.38
CA VAL A 89 7.00 -0.58 10.74
C VAL A 89 7.20 -1.91 11.45
N PHE A 90 8.32 -2.59 11.17
CA PHE A 90 8.70 -3.87 11.78
C PHE A 90 9.75 -3.74 12.88
N GLU A 91 10.07 -2.51 13.33
CA GLU A 91 10.86 -2.26 14.55
C GLU A 91 10.09 -2.63 15.82
#